data_AF-A0A835Q0S0-F1
#
_entry.id   AF-A0A835Q0S0-F1
#
_cell.length_a   1.000
_cell.length_b   1.000
_cell.length_c   1.000
_cell.angle_alpha   90.00
_cell.angle_beta   90.00
_cell.angle_gamma   90.00
#
_symmetry.space_group_name_H-M   'P 1'
#
loop_
_entity.id
_entity.type
_entity.pdbx_description
1 polymer ?
#
loop_
_entity_poly.entity_id
_entity_poly.type
_entity_poly.pdbx_seq_one_letter_code
_entity_poly.pdbx_strand_id
1 'polypeptide(L)'
;MASTMFVSPTVARPTQTTLVAPYIGLRSAAGFPATKRHSTDLSHLPSNGGRIRCMLVWPIEGKKKFETLSYLPPLSDEQLLKQIEYLLRSKWVPCLEFSKVGFVSRDYHRSPGYYDGRYWTMWKLPMFGCTDAVQVAKELQECKKEYPDAFVRIIGFDNMRQARIITPIGKPGKGSSGDKIKACRPGQFSRFGRQVT
;
A
#
# COMPACT_ATOMS: atom_id res chain seq x y z
N MET A 1 38.95 -32.29 97.03
CA MET A 1 38.01 -33.42 97.00
C MET A 1 37.06 -33.18 95.82
N ALA A 2 37.45 -33.60 94.60
CA ALA A 2 37.11 -34.89 93.97
C ALA A 2 35.59 -35.02 93.75
N SER A 3 35.09 -34.62 92.57
CA SER A 3 34.75 -35.49 91.41
C SER A 3 33.22 -35.62 91.34
N THR A 4 32.53 -35.52 90.19
CA THR A 4 32.63 -36.45 89.05
C THR A 4 31.98 -35.83 87.81
N MET A 5 32.58 -36.08 86.65
CA MET A 5 32.07 -35.72 85.33
C MET A 5 31.14 -36.79 84.78
N PHE A 6 30.10 -36.38 84.06
CA PHE A 6 29.38 -37.23 83.11
C PHE A 6 29.40 -36.56 81.73
N VAL A 7 30.06 -37.21 80.79
CA VAL A 7 30.03 -36.92 79.35
C VAL A 7 28.90 -37.73 78.74
N SER A 8 28.13 -37.14 77.83
CA SER A 8 27.21 -37.87 76.94
C SER A 8 27.24 -37.25 75.54
N PRO A 9 27.04 -38.07 74.50
CA PRO A 9 27.56 -37.80 73.17
C PRO A 9 26.71 -36.84 72.34
N THR A 10 27.41 -36.14 71.45
CA THR A 10 26.93 -35.28 70.38
C THR A 10 26.11 -36.08 69.37
N VAL A 11 24.87 -35.66 69.10
CA VAL A 11 24.15 -36.03 67.86
C VAL A 11 23.92 -34.75 67.07
N ALA A 12 24.63 -34.65 65.95
CA ALA A 12 24.50 -33.57 64.98
C ALA A 12 23.10 -33.60 64.38
N ARG A 13 22.34 -32.51 64.57
CA ARG A 13 21.02 -32.32 64.01
C ARG A 13 21.18 -31.59 62.66
N PRO A 14 20.67 -32.11 61.53
CA PRO A 14 20.83 -31.43 60.26
C PRO A 14 20.05 -30.11 60.29
N THR A 15 20.77 -29.02 60.04
CA THR A 15 20.23 -27.70 59.76
C THR A 15 19.45 -27.75 58.44
N GLN A 16 18.13 -27.59 58.49
CA GLN A 16 17.36 -27.37 57.28
C GLN A 16 17.71 -26.00 56.70
N THR A 17 18.47 -26.01 55.61
CA THR A 17 18.68 -24.87 54.73
C THR A 17 17.35 -24.48 54.10
N THR A 18 16.80 -23.32 54.49
CA THR A 18 15.68 -22.69 53.77
C THR A 18 16.20 -22.20 52.42
N LEU A 19 16.06 -23.03 51.39
CA LEU A 19 16.34 -22.62 50.01
C LEU A 19 15.22 -21.69 49.56
N VAL A 20 15.52 -20.40 49.45
CA VAL A 20 14.67 -19.47 48.69
C VAL A 20 14.83 -19.83 47.22
N ALA A 21 13.73 -20.22 46.57
CA ALA A 21 13.72 -20.55 45.15
C ALA A 21 14.05 -19.30 44.30
N PRO A 22 14.80 -19.45 43.18
CA PRO A 22 14.97 -18.36 42.23
C PRO A 22 13.61 -17.97 41.64
N TYR A 23 13.33 -16.67 41.56
CA TYR A 23 12.11 -16.14 40.97
C TYR A 23 12.05 -16.52 39.48
N ILE A 24 11.29 -17.57 39.16
CA ILE A 24 10.93 -17.93 37.80
C ILE A 24 9.66 -17.15 37.48
N GLY A 25 9.77 -16.19 36.55
CA GLY A 25 8.70 -15.27 36.19
C GLY A 25 7.38 -15.95 35.83
N LEU A 26 6.30 -15.16 35.88
CA LEU A 26 4.93 -15.52 35.53
C LEU A 26 4.87 -16.29 34.20
N ARG A 27 4.81 -17.63 34.28
CA ARG A 27 4.29 -18.44 33.19
C ARG A 27 2.78 -18.46 33.31
N SER A 28 2.09 -17.85 32.35
CA SER A 28 0.65 -17.91 32.22
C SER A 28 0.18 -19.36 32.04
N ALA A 29 -0.20 -20.01 33.14
CA ALA A 29 -0.91 -21.28 33.11
C ALA A 29 -2.43 -21.02 32.99
N ALA A 30 -2.85 -20.47 31.85
CA ALA A 30 -4.26 -20.53 31.46
C ALA A 30 -4.49 -21.89 30.79
N GLY A 31 -4.64 -22.94 31.60
CA GLY A 31 -5.10 -24.24 31.12
C GLY A 31 -6.59 -24.15 30.84
N PHE A 32 -6.98 -24.16 29.56
CA PHE A 32 -8.38 -24.36 29.19
C PHE A 32 -8.84 -25.75 29.68
N PRO A 33 -10.08 -25.90 30.19
CA PRO A 33 -10.55 -27.18 30.67
C PRO A 33 -10.61 -28.20 29.52
N ALA A 34 -9.77 -29.23 29.60
CA ALA A 34 -9.78 -30.34 28.65
C ALA A 34 -10.99 -31.25 28.93
N THR A 35 -12.11 -30.99 28.26
CA THR A 35 -13.20 -31.95 28.17
C THR A 35 -12.74 -33.12 27.30
N LYS A 36 -12.70 -34.35 27.84
CA LYS A 36 -12.53 -35.56 27.02
C LYS A 36 -13.72 -35.66 26.06
N ARG A 37 -13.54 -35.27 24.80
CA ARG A 37 -14.53 -35.50 23.76
C ARG A 37 -14.33 -36.90 23.19
N HIS A 38 -15.44 -37.64 23.12
CA HIS A 38 -15.58 -38.87 22.36
C HIS A 38 -15.04 -38.66 20.94
N SER A 39 -14.40 -39.69 20.37
CA SER A 39 -13.84 -39.69 19.01
C SER A 39 -14.85 -39.16 17.98
N THR A 40 -14.75 -37.87 17.65
CA THR A 40 -15.46 -37.28 16.52
C THR A 40 -14.56 -37.48 15.32
N ASP A 41 -15.00 -38.31 14.38
CA ASP A 41 -14.42 -38.42 13.06
C ASP A 41 -14.31 -37.01 12.44
N LEU A 42 -13.07 -36.54 12.27
CA LEU A 42 -12.74 -35.20 11.74
C LEU A 42 -12.77 -35.16 10.21
N SER A 43 -13.22 -36.23 9.55
CA SER A 43 -13.33 -36.36 8.09
C SER A 43 -14.26 -35.32 7.44
N HIS A 44 -15.16 -34.70 8.21
CA HIS A 44 -16.14 -33.72 7.73
C HIS A 44 -15.78 -32.26 8.05
N LEU A 45 -14.66 -31.99 8.72
CA LEU A 45 -14.13 -30.63 8.75
C LEU A 45 -13.64 -30.33 7.33
N PRO A 46 -14.03 -29.19 6.72
CA PRO A 46 -13.42 -28.77 5.49
C PRO A 46 -11.92 -28.61 5.75
N SER A 47 -11.15 -29.60 5.28
CA SER A 47 -9.70 -29.51 5.24
C SER A 47 -9.39 -28.26 4.42
N ASN A 48 -8.64 -27.32 4.98
CA ASN A 48 -8.05 -26.20 4.25
C ASN A 48 -6.94 -26.69 3.29
N GLY A 49 -7.10 -27.88 2.70
CA GLY A 49 -6.27 -28.47 1.67
C GLY A 49 -6.36 -27.73 0.32
N GLY A 50 -7.26 -26.75 0.19
CA GLY A 50 -7.13 -25.68 -0.78
C GLY A 50 -6.61 -24.43 -0.07
N ARG A 51 -5.48 -23.86 -0.50
CA ARG A 51 -5.02 -22.53 -0.08
C ARG A 51 -6.21 -21.57 -0.03
N ILE A 52 -6.69 -21.25 1.17
CA ILE A 52 -7.67 -20.19 1.40
C ILE A 52 -7.01 -18.88 0.92
N ARG A 53 -7.31 -18.46 -0.31
CA ARG A 53 -6.95 -17.15 -0.85
C ARG A 53 -8.00 -16.09 -0.49
N CYS A 54 -8.59 -16.18 0.71
CA CYS A 54 -9.60 -15.23 1.17
C CYS A 54 -8.99 -13.91 1.63
N MET A 55 -7.67 -13.89 1.89
CA MET A 55 -6.92 -12.68 2.21
C MET A 55 -5.94 -12.39 1.09
N LEU A 56 -6.10 -11.24 0.45
CA LEU A 56 -5.16 -10.71 -0.53
C LEU A 56 -4.20 -9.76 0.17
N VAL A 57 -2.90 -9.93 -0.07
CA VAL A 57 -1.87 -9.02 0.43
C VAL A 57 -1.63 -7.92 -0.60
N TRP A 58 -1.60 -6.67 -0.14
CA TRP A 58 -1.29 -5.55 -1.02
C TRP A 58 0.17 -5.63 -1.51
N PRO A 59 0.45 -5.51 -2.81
CA PRO A 59 1.82 -5.59 -3.31
C PRO A 59 2.67 -4.41 -2.84
N ILE A 60 3.87 -4.72 -2.35
CA ILE A 60 4.85 -3.75 -1.83
C ILE A 60 5.70 -3.12 -2.93
N GLU A 61 5.79 -3.76 -4.10
CA GLU A 61 6.63 -3.33 -5.23
C GLU A 61 5.81 -3.19 -6.52
N GLY A 62 6.34 -2.44 -7.50
CA GLY A 62 5.73 -2.27 -8.82
C GLY A 62 4.43 -1.45 -8.88
N LYS A 63 3.86 -1.06 -7.72
CA LYS A 63 2.59 -0.33 -7.60
C LYS A 63 2.72 1.10 -7.07
N LYS A 64 3.78 1.82 -7.46
CA LYS A 64 3.92 3.25 -7.15
C LYS A 64 2.76 4.07 -7.74
N LYS A 65 2.41 5.17 -7.06
CA LYS A 65 1.20 5.97 -7.29
C LYS A 65 1.54 7.40 -7.69
N PHE A 66 0.60 8.07 -8.35
CA PHE A 66 0.78 9.38 -8.95
C PHE A 66 -0.30 10.38 -8.50
N GLU A 67 -0.82 10.25 -7.27
CA GLU A 67 -1.96 11.01 -6.74
C GLU A 67 -3.32 10.58 -7.34
N THR A 68 -4.23 11.54 -7.55
CA THR A 68 -5.63 11.34 -7.96
C THR A 68 -5.77 10.39 -9.15
N LEU A 69 -6.77 9.50 -9.13
CA LEU A 69 -7.02 8.47 -10.18
C LEU A 69 -5.96 7.36 -10.34
N SER A 70 -4.78 7.45 -9.71
CA SER A 70 -3.71 6.45 -9.90
C SER A 70 -3.95 5.07 -9.25
N TYR A 71 -5.04 4.93 -8.49
CA TYR A 71 -5.52 3.65 -7.97
C TYR A 71 -6.48 2.93 -8.91
N LEU A 72 -7.04 3.66 -9.89
CA LEU A 72 -7.95 3.10 -10.87
C LEU A 72 -7.18 2.29 -11.94
N PRO A 73 -7.88 1.45 -12.71
CA PRO A 73 -7.34 0.91 -13.95
C PRO A 73 -6.81 2.04 -14.85
N PRO A 74 -5.82 1.74 -15.73
CA PRO A 74 -5.33 2.71 -16.70
C PRO A 74 -6.50 3.31 -17.50
N LEU A 75 -6.54 4.64 -17.57
CA LEU A 75 -7.60 5.36 -18.27
C LEU A 75 -7.48 5.12 -19.77
N SER A 76 -8.60 4.85 -20.43
CA SER A 76 -8.69 4.88 -21.89
C SER A 76 -8.65 6.33 -22.40
N ASP A 77 -8.34 6.51 -23.69
CA ASP A 77 -8.32 7.85 -24.31
C ASP A 77 -9.68 8.56 -24.22
N GLU A 78 -10.79 7.81 -24.31
CA GLU A 78 -12.14 8.34 -24.12
C GLU A 78 -12.40 8.84 -22.69
N GLN A 79 -11.93 8.08 -21.69
CA GLN A 79 -12.05 8.47 -20.29
C GLN A 79 -11.18 9.69 -19.99
N LEU A 80 -10.00 9.76 -20.61
CA LEU A 80 -9.11 10.90 -20.53
C LEU A 80 -9.77 12.16 -21.10
N LEU A 81 -10.37 12.08 -22.29
CA LEU A 81 -11.11 13.19 -22.88
C LEU A 81 -12.22 13.69 -21.96
N LYS A 82 -12.98 12.79 -21.32
CA LYS A 82 -14.01 13.16 -20.33
C LYS A 82 -13.43 13.90 -19.12
N GLN A 83 -12.22 13.55 -18.67
CA GLN A 83 -11.55 14.30 -17.59
C GLN A 83 -11.16 15.71 -18.06
N ILE A 84 -10.69 15.85 -19.29
CA ILE A 84 -10.34 17.16 -19.87
C ILE A 84 -11.61 18.01 -20.05
N GLU A 85 -12.68 17.44 -20.58
CA GLU A 85 -13.99 18.11 -20.70
C GLU A 85 -14.52 18.58 -19.35
N TYR A 86 -14.28 17.81 -18.27
CA TYR A 86 -14.63 18.22 -16.92
C TYR A 86 -13.85 19.48 -16.48
N LEU A 87 -12.55 19.58 -16.80
CA LEU A 87 -11.76 20.79 -16.53
C LEU A 87 -12.33 21.99 -17.29
N LEU A 88 -12.65 21.81 -18.57
CA LEU A 88 -13.19 22.86 -19.44
C LEU A 88 -14.58 23.33 -19.00
N ARG A 89 -15.45 22.40 -18.60
CA ARG A 89 -16.78 22.72 -18.04
C ARG A 89 -16.68 23.48 -16.73
N SER A 90 -15.67 23.16 -15.92
CA SER A 90 -15.36 23.84 -14.66
C SER A 90 -14.64 25.19 -14.85
N LYS A 91 -14.41 25.62 -16.11
CA LYS A 91 -13.71 26.85 -16.47
C LYS A 91 -12.27 26.94 -15.95
N TRP A 92 -11.62 25.79 -15.80
CA TRP A 92 -10.20 25.72 -15.43
C TRP A 92 -9.33 25.66 -16.68
N VAL A 93 -8.14 26.27 -16.60
CA VAL A 93 -7.18 26.31 -17.71
C VAL A 93 -6.33 25.05 -17.69
N PRO A 94 -6.41 24.17 -18.72
CA PRO A 94 -5.60 22.97 -18.76
C PRO A 94 -4.13 23.31 -19.11
N CYS A 95 -3.20 22.57 -18.52
CA CYS A 95 -1.77 22.65 -18.78
C CYS A 95 -1.15 21.24 -18.68
N LEU A 96 -0.09 21.00 -19.43
CA LEU A 96 0.66 19.76 -19.39
C LEU A 96 1.97 19.98 -18.64
N GLU A 97 2.38 18.98 -17.86
CA GLU A 97 3.70 18.92 -17.28
C GLU A 97 4.32 17.54 -17.48
N PHE A 98 5.63 17.50 -17.61
CA PHE A 98 6.37 16.27 -17.82
C PHE A 98 7.67 16.23 -17.02
N SER A 99 8.11 15.03 -16.67
CA SER A 99 9.37 14.80 -15.94
C SER A 99 9.90 13.40 -16.22
N LYS A 100 11.22 13.23 -16.24
CA LYS A 100 11.84 11.90 -16.24
C LYS A 100 11.78 11.24 -14.86
N VAL A 101 11.74 12.05 -13.80
CA VAL A 101 11.64 11.60 -12.42
C VAL A 101 10.18 11.72 -11.97
N GLY A 102 9.53 10.57 -11.73
CA GLY A 102 8.10 10.51 -11.44
C GLY A 102 7.71 10.71 -9.97
N PHE A 103 8.67 10.79 -9.04
CA PHE A 103 8.40 10.77 -7.59
C PHE A 103 9.19 11.84 -6.85
N VAL A 104 8.68 12.20 -5.68
CA VAL A 104 9.30 13.14 -4.75
C VAL A 104 10.55 12.53 -4.09
N SER A 105 11.59 13.34 -3.92
CA SER A 105 12.80 13.02 -3.15
C SER A 105 13.06 14.08 -2.07
N ARG A 106 14.10 13.88 -1.24
CA ARG A 106 14.52 14.81 -0.18
C ARG A 106 16.05 14.84 -0.12
N ASP A 107 16.62 15.37 -1.18
CA ASP A 107 18.07 15.38 -1.43
C ASP A 107 18.70 16.67 -0.91
N TYR A 108 18.01 17.81 -1.02
CA TYR A 108 18.57 19.11 -0.68
C TYR A 108 18.23 19.59 0.74
N HIS A 109 17.04 19.25 1.25
CA HIS A 109 16.64 19.66 2.60
C HIS A 109 15.59 18.74 3.23
N ARG A 110 15.49 18.76 4.58
CA ARG A 110 14.60 17.88 5.36
C ARG A 110 13.70 18.60 6.37
N SER A 111 13.52 19.92 6.27
CA SER A 111 12.53 20.63 7.10
C SER A 111 11.09 20.17 6.81
N PRO A 112 10.18 20.36 7.78
CA PRO A 112 8.75 20.16 7.56
C PRO A 112 8.25 20.91 6.32
N GLY A 113 7.47 20.24 5.47
CA GLY A 113 6.90 20.84 4.24
C GLY A 113 7.85 20.96 3.05
N TYR A 114 9.14 20.64 3.21
CA TYR A 114 10.11 20.65 2.11
C TYR A 114 10.28 19.26 1.48
N TYR A 115 10.10 19.25 0.15
CA TYR A 115 10.17 18.06 -0.70
C TYR A 115 10.66 18.46 -2.11
N ASP A 116 11.60 17.69 -2.64
CA ASP A 116 12.16 17.83 -4.00
C ASP A 116 11.31 17.06 -5.01
N GLY A 117 11.37 17.43 -6.29
CA GLY A 117 10.63 16.72 -7.35
C GLY A 117 9.11 16.94 -7.34
N ARG A 118 8.59 17.89 -6.55
CA ARG A 118 7.17 18.32 -6.60
C ARG A 118 6.83 18.99 -7.94
N TYR A 119 7.70 19.89 -8.38
CA TYR A 119 7.57 20.60 -9.64
C TYR A 119 8.10 19.76 -10.79
N TRP A 120 7.35 19.72 -11.89
CA TRP A 120 7.74 19.10 -13.15
C TRP A 120 7.89 20.19 -14.20
N THR A 121 8.53 19.85 -15.33
CA THR A 121 8.73 20.79 -16.42
C THR A 121 7.41 21.07 -17.13
N MET A 122 7.10 22.34 -17.37
CA MET A 122 5.90 22.73 -18.10
C MET A 122 6.06 22.42 -19.60
N TRP A 123 5.02 21.84 -20.20
CA TRP A 123 4.95 21.66 -21.65
C TRP A 123 4.27 22.87 -22.28
N LYS A 124 5.02 23.63 -23.09
CA LYS A 124 4.59 24.91 -23.68
C LYS A 124 4.06 25.86 -22.59
N LEU A 125 2.82 26.33 -22.74
CA LEU A 125 2.14 27.24 -21.81
C LEU A 125 0.74 26.69 -21.48
N PRO A 126 0.12 27.14 -20.37
CA PRO A 126 -1.29 26.83 -20.10
C PRO A 126 -2.16 27.23 -21.29
N MET A 127 -3.10 26.36 -21.66
CA MET A 127 -3.90 26.51 -22.87
C MET A 127 -5.08 27.46 -22.62
N PHE A 128 -4.77 28.76 -22.48
CA PHE A 128 -5.76 29.80 -22.25
C PHE A 128 -6.79 29.85 -23.38
N GLY A 129 -8.07 29.94 -23.01
CA GLY A 129 -9.16 30.00 -23.98
C GLY A 129 -9.42 28.70 -24.74
N CYS A 130 -8.77 27.59 -24.39
CA CYS A 130 -9.06 26.30 -25.00
C CYS A 130 -10.48 25.85 -24.67
N THR A 131 -11.25 25.49 -25.69
CA THR A 131 -12.63 24.99 -25.56
C THR A 131 -12.77 23.54 -26.00
N ASP A 132 -11.74 22.97 -26.63
CA ASP A 132 -11.77 21.64 -27.21
C ASP A 132 -10.80 20.69 -26.48
N ALA A 133 -11.35 19.60 -25.95
CA ALA A 133 -10.57 18.58 -25.26
C ALA A 133 -9.61 17.83 -26.21
N VAL A 134 -9.95 17.73 -27.49
CA VAL A 134 -9.12 17.05 -28.49
C VAL A 134 -7.79 17.79 -28.69
N GLN A 135 -7.81 19.13 -28.60
CA GLN A 135 -6.59 19.94 -28.69
C GLN A 135 -5.60 19.61 -27.56
N VAL A 136 -6.08 19.47 -26.33
CA VAL A 136 -5.28 19.08 -25.17
C VAL A 136 -4.74 17.65 -25.33
N ALA A 137 -5.57 16.74 -25.86
CA ALA A 137 -5.15 15.37 -26.13
C ALA A 137 -4.08 15.29 -27.24
N LYS A 138 -4.15 16.15 -28.25
CA LYS A 138 -3.12 16.25 -29.30
C LYS A 138 -1.77 16.69 -28.73
N GLU A 139 -1.78 17.71 -27.88
CA GLU A 139 -0.58 18.19 -27.18
C GLU A 139 0.05 17.10 -26.29
N LEU A 140 -0.77 16.26 -25.66
CA LEU A 140 -0.29 15.09 -24.92
C LEU A 140 0.44 14.10 -25.83
N GLN A 141 -0.07 13.84 -27.03
CA GLN A 141 0.59 12.94 -27.99
C GLN A 141 1.89 13.55 -28.52
N GLU A 142 1.93 14.86 -28.78
CA GLU A 142 3.16 15.57 -29.16
C GLU A 142 4.22 15.46 -28.05
N CYS A 143 3.84 15.70 -26.79
CA CYS A 143 4.74 15.57 -25.64
C CYS A 143 5.29 14.14 -25.50
N LYS A 144 4.46 13.12 -25.68
CA LYS A 144 4.87 11.70 -25.63
C LYS A 144 5.78 11.32 -26.79
N LYS A 145 5.61 11.94 -27.95
CA LYS A 145 6.45 11.70 -29.13
C LYS A 145 7.84 12.28 -28.95
N GLU A 146 7.94 13.49 -28.39
CA GLU A 146 9.21 14.18 -28.13
C GLU A 146 9.96 13.52 -26.96
N TYR A 147 9.24 13.19 -25.88
CA TYR A 147 9.80 12.61 -24.66
C TYR A 147 9.16 11.26 -24.34
N PRO A 148 9.54 10.18 -25.06
CA PRO A 148 8.96 8.85 -24.84
C PRO A 148 9.32 8.25 -23.47
N ASP A 149 10.43 8.71 -22.87
CA ASP A 149 10.96 8.29 -21.59
C ASP A 149 10.49 9.15 -20.40
N ALA A 150 9.60 10.13 -20.62
CA ALA A 150 9.06 10.98 -19.57
C ALA A 150 7.66 10.54 -19.09
N PHE A 151 7.39 10.82 -17.81
CA PHE A 151 6.04 10.84 -17.26
C PHE A 151 5.36 12.14 -17.68
N VAL A 152 4.06 12.09 -17.97
CA VAL A 152 3.25 13.27 -18.30
C VAL A 152 2.07 13.37 -17.33
N ARG A 153 1.62 14.59 -17.03
CA ARG A 153 0.42 14.84 -16.25
C ARG A 153 -0.33 16.04 -16.80
N ILE A 154 -1.65 15.99 -16.75
CA ILE A 154 -2.51 17.12 -17.08
C ILE A 154 -2.95 17.78 -15.78
N ILE A 155 -2.89 19.09 -15.75
CA ILE A 155 -3.32 19.90 -14.62
C ILE A 155 -4.34 20.94 -15.07
N GLY A 156 -5.23 21.32 -14.17
CA GLY A 156 -6.15 22.45 -14.34
C GLY A 156 -5.82 23.54 -13.35
N PHE A 157 -5.70 24.77 -13.83
CA PHE A 157 -5.57 25.96 -13.00
C PHE A 157 -6.92 26.65 -12.86
N ASP A 158 -7.34 26.87 -11.61
CA ASP A 158 -8.46 27.75 -11.28
C ASP A 158 -7.91 29.15 -11.00
N ASN A 159 -8.26 30.13 -11.84
CA ASN A 159 -7.81 31.51 -11.70
C ASN A 159 -8.45 32.24 -10.51
N MET A 160 -9.65 31.83 -10.08
CA MET A 160 -10.37 32.44 -8.98
C MET A 160 -9.85 31.94 -7.63
N ARG A 161 -9.62 30.63 -7.52
CA ARG A 161 -9.12 30.00 -6.28
C ARG A 161 -7.61 29.92 -6.19
N GLN A 162 -6.89 30.25 -7.27
CA GLN A 162 -5.44 30.04 -7.40
C GLN A 162 -5.03 28.61 -7.03
N ALA A 163 -5.90 27.64 -7.30
CA ALA A 163 -5.71 26.25 -6.94
C ALA A 163 -5.35 25.42 -8.17
N ARG A 164 -4.42 24.48 -7.97
CA ARG A 164 -3.99 23.53 -8.99
C ARG A 164 -4.64 22.19 -8.75
N ILE A 165 -5.38 21.69 -9.73
CA ILE A 165 -5.99 20.37 -9.70
C ILE A 165 -5.22 19.46 -10.65
N ILE A 166 -4.81 18.29 -10.16
CA ILE A 166 -3.86 17.41 -10.84
C ILE A 166 -4.57 16.13 -11.25
N THR A 167 -4.52 15.85 -12.56
CA THR A 167 -4.95 14.57 -13.15
C THR A 167 -3.73 13.89 -13.78
N PRO A 168 -3.07 12.95 -13.07
CA PRO A 168 -1.87 12.28 -13.56
C PRO A 168 -2.18 11.32 -14.71
N ILE A 169 -1.37 11.32 -15.78
CA ILE A 169 -1.55 10.42 -16.93
C ILE A 169 -0.22 9.79 -17.35
N GLY A 170 0.00 8.56 -16.89
CA GLY A 170 0.71 7.55 -17.68
C GLY A 170 2.24 7.61 -17.70
N LYS A 171 2.82 6.45 -17.46
CA LYS A 171 4.26 6.13 -17.39
C LYS A 171 4.97 6.32 -18.74
N PRO A 172 6.30 6.53 -18.73
CA PRO A 172 7.12 6.49 -19.92
C PRO A 172 7.08 5.11 -20.59
N GLY A 173 7.05 5.12 -21.92
CA GLY A 173 7.07 3.91 -22.73
C GLY A 173 8.48 3.54 -23.13
N LYS A 174 9.01 2.43 -22.57
CA LYS A 174 9.66 1.29 -23.26
C LYS A 174 10.52 0.44 -22.30
N GLY A 175 10.48 -0.89 -22.48
CA GLY A 175 11.67 -1.72 -22.21
C GLY A 175 11.59 -2.87 -21.20
N SER A 176 10.50 -3.63 -21.11
CA SER A 176 10.64 -5.08 -20.84
C SER A 176 9.66 -5.87 -21.69
N SER A 177 10.23 -6.70 -22.54
CA SER A 177 9.54 -7.77 -23.24
C SER A 177 8.79 -8.63 -22.21
N GLY A 178 7.46 -8.55 -22.24
CA GLY A 178 6.60 -9.48 -21.51
C GLY A 178 5.96 -8.94 -20.25
N ASP A 179 5.29 -7.79 -20.29
CA ASP A 179 4.19 -7.54 -19.37
C ASP A 179 3.05 -6.84 -20.11
N LYS A 180 2.26 -7.67 -20.82
CA LYS A 180 0.81 -7.51 -20.74
C LYS A 180 0.53 -7.22 -19.27
N ILE A 181 -0.21 -6.16 -18.95
CA ILE A 181 -0.89 -6.13 -17.65
C ILE A 181 -1.60 -7.47 -17.59
N LYS A 182 -1.07 -8.41 -16.79
CA LYS A 182 -1.80 -9.60 -16.40
C LYS A 182 -2.92 -9.03 -15.55
N ALA A 183 -4.00 -8.64 -16.22
CA ALA A 183 -5.31 -8.94 -15.72
C ALA A 183 -5.20 -10.37 -15.20
N CYS A 184 -5.50 -10.56 -13.92
CA CYS A 184 -5.85 -11.88 -13.43
C CYS A 184 -6.78 -12.48 -14.50
N ARG A 185 -6.37 -13.63 -15.07
CA ARG A 185 -6.88 -14.15 -16.34
C ARG A 185 -8.40 -13.94 -16.44
N PRO A 186 -8.94 -13.40 -17.55
CA PRO A 186 -10.38 -13.37 -17.77
C PRO A 186 -10.81 -14.81 -18.09
N GLY A 187 -11.20 -15.54 -17.05
CA GLY A 187 -11.54 -16.95 -17.15
C GLY A 187 -12.16 -17.45 -15.86
N GLN A 188 -13.18 -16.75 -15.37
CA GLN A 188 -14.27 -17.22 -14.48
C GLN A 188 -15.01 -15.99 -13.91
N PHE A 189 -15.70 -15.25 -14.77
CA PHE A 189 -16.81 -14.40 -14.32
C PHE A 189 -18.00 -14.69 -15.23
N SER A 190 -18.58 -15.88 -15.03
CA SER A 190 -19.92 -16.18 -15.49
C SER A 190 -20.86 -15.90 -14.33
N ARG A 191 -21.81 -14.99 -14.59
CA ARG A 191 -23.04 -14.72 -13.84
C ARG A 191 -22.89 -14.15 -12.44
N PHE A 192 -23.09 -12.85 -12.33
CA PHE A 192 -24.08 -12.33 -11.38
C PHE A 192 -24.89 -11.25 -12.07
N GLY A 193 -25.94 -11.70 -12.76
CA GLY A 193 -27.02 -10.87 -13.25
C GLY A 193 -28.33 -11.47 -12.74
N ARG A 194 -29.20 -10.56 -12.26
CA ARG A 194 -30.62 -10.70 -11.88
C ARG A 194 -30.94 -11.15 -10.46
N GLN A 195 -31.63 -10.20 -9.79
CA GLN A 195 -32.85 -10.33 -8.98
C GLN A 195 -32.70 -11.20 -7.71
N VAL A 196 -33.29 -10.84 -6.59
CA VAL A 196 -34.73 -10.70 -6.39
C VAL A 196 -35.00 -9.68 -5.26
N THR A 197 -36.13 -9.02 -5.43
CA THR A 197 -36.94 -8.19 -4.51
C THR A 197 -36.86 -8.54 -3.03
#